data_AF-J3EI88-F1
#
_entry.id   AF-J3EI88-F1
#
_cell.length_a   1.000
_cell.length_b   1.000
_cell.length_c   1.000
_cell.angle_alpha   90.00
_cell.angle_beta   90.00
_cell.angle_gamma   90.00
#
_symmetry.space_group_name_H-M   'P 1'
#
loop_
_entity.id
_entity.type
_entity.pdbx_description
1 polymer ?
#
loop_
_entity_poly.entity_id
_entity_poly.type
_entity_poly.pdbx_seq_one_letter_code
_entity_poly.pdbx_strand_id
1 'polypeptide(L)'
;EQRVSAALRELRAGTPVVYLYWSEIDHSGHSHGVASDAWIGQVEQFDAGLSTLLRGLPGGVRTVLTADHGMINVERDSIVDVAATPALREGVRIVAGETRAAHVHAQEGCASEVEARWREALGESAWIVSRSQMPALIGEGSGASIIGDLLVLSRGRGGVVDSRTQSASAIAMPGIHGSVTSTEMRIPVVTLS
;
A
#
# COMPACT_ATOMS: atom_id res chain seq x y z
N GLU A 1 22.32 -10.43 4.06
CA GLU A 1 23.40 -11.38 3.66
C GLU A 1 22.90 -12.76 3.21
N GLN A 2 22.11 -13.49 4.01
CA GLN A 2 21.66 -14.85 3.65
C GLN A 2 20.88 -14.92 2.32
N ARG A 3 20.02 -13.94 2.03
CA ARG A 3 19.18 -13.93 0.82
C ARG A 3 19.97 -13.79 -0.49
N VAL A 4 21.02 -12.96 -0.49
CA VAL A 4 21.89 -12.77 -1.66
C VAL A 4 22.69 -14.04 -1.92
N SER A 5 23.30 -14.60 -0.89
CA SER A 5 24.05 -15.85 -1.00
C SER A 5 23.17 -17.01 -1.48
N ALA A 6 21.93 -17.10 -1.00
CA ALA A 6 20.97 -18.09 -1.47
C ALA A 6 20.65 -17.89 -2.97
N ALA A 7 20.33 -16.67 -3.40
CA ALA A 7 20.03 -16.38 -4.79
C ALA A 7 21.20 -16.74 -5.73
N LEU A 8 22.43 -16.37 -5.36
CA LEU A 8 23.63 -16.69 -6.13
C LEU A 8 23.90 -18.20 -6.21
N ARG A 9 23.62 -18.94 -5.13
CA ARG A 9 23.75 -20.40 -5.13
C ARG A 9 22.76 -21.04 -6.11
N GLU A 10 21.49 -20.65 -6.06
CA GLU A 10 20.45 -21.17 -6.96
C GLU A 10 20.78 -20.87 -8.43
N LEU A 11 21.20 -19.64 -8.74
CA LEU A 11 21.61 -19.26 -10.10
C LEU A 11 22.79 -20.10 -10.60
N ARG A 12 23.79 -20.37 -9.75
CA ARG A 12 24.93 -21.23 -10.11
C ARG A 12 24.56 -22.70 -10.27
N ALA A 13 23.51 -23.15 -9.58
CA ALA A 13 22.96 -24.49 -9.74
C ALA A 13 22.12 -24.67 -11.03
N GLY A 14 21.92 -23.59 -11.80
CA GLY A 14 21.19 -23.62 -13.06
C GLY A 14 19.70 -23.29 -12.94
N THR A 15 19.25 -22.78 -11.79
CA THR A 15 17.85 -22.33 -11.62
C THR A 15 17.57 -21.18 -12.60
N PRO A 16 16.56 -21.30 -13.48
CA PRO A 16 16.36 -20.37 -14.60
C PRO A 16 15.82 -19.00 -14.15
N VAL A 17 15.08 -18.94 -13.04
CA VAL A 17 14.50 -17.71 -12.49
C VAL A 17 14.59 -17.76 -10.97
N VAL A 18 15.12 -16.69 -10.37
CA VAL A 18 15.15 -16.49 -8.92
C VAL A 18 14.45 -15.18 -8.60
N TYR A 19 13.46 -15.22 -7.71
CA TYR A 19 12.79 -14.05 -7.17
C TYR A 19 13.36 -13.71 -5.79
N LEU A 20 13.78 -12.46 -5.60
CA LEU A 20 14.37 -11.97 -4.37
C LEU A 20 13.57 -10.76 -3.87
N TYR A 21 13.09 -10.84 -2.63
CA TYR A 21 12.26 -9.82 -2.00
C TYR A 21 13.00 -9.11 -0.86
N TRP A 22 12.71 -7.81 -0.68
CA TRP A 22 13.35 -6.95 0.31
C TRP A 22 12.29 -6.10 1.03
N SER A 23 11.81 -6.57 2.18
CA SER A 23 10.73 -5.92 2.94
C SER A 23 11.19 -4.84 3.90
N GLU A 24 12.48 -4.77 4.23
CA GLU A 24 12.93 -3.93 5.34
C GLU A 24 12.77 -2.42 5.07
N ILE A 25 12.83 -1.99 3.81
CA ILE A 25 12.56 -0.60 3.42
C ILE A 25 11.10 -0.24 3.73
N ASP A 26 10.17 -1.12 3.37
CA ASP A 26 8.74 -0.95 3.62
C ASP A 26 8.43 -0.93 5.12
N HIS A 27 8.88 -1.95 5.85
CA HIS A 27 8.69 -2.04 7.30
C HIS A 27 9.24 -0.81 8.05
N SER A 28 10.41 -0.31 7.65
CA SER A 28 10.98 0.91 8.23
C SER A 28 10.18 2.15 7.84
N GLY A 29 9.66 2.19 6.61
CA GLY A 29 8.78 3.26 6.13
C GLY A 29 7.52 3.35 6.99
N HIS A 30 6.86 2.21 7.23
CA HIS A 30 5.71 2.14 8.13
C HIS A 30 6.03 2.56 9.57
N SER A 31 7.18 2.12 10.10
CA SER A 31 7.51 2.33 11.51
C SER A 31 8.04 3.75 11.81
N HIS A 32 8.79 4.35 10.88
CA HIS A 32 9.55 5.57 11.12
C HIS A 32 9.27 6.70 10.12
N GLY A 33 8.58 6.40 9.02
CA GLY A 33 8.36 7.31 7.92
C GLY A 33 9.53 7.34 6.92
N VAL A 34 9.19 7.64 5.67
CA VAL A 34 10.13 7.90 4.58
C VAL A 34 11.04 9.07 4.94
N ALA A 35 12.31 8.97 4.57
CA ALA A 35 13.38 9.93 4.85
C ALA A 35 13.77 10.10 6.34
N SER A 36 13.28 9.23 7.23
CA SER A 36 13.88 9.08 8.56
C SER A 36 15.25 8.41 8.48
N ASP A 37 16.14 8.63 9.45
CA ASP A 37 17.45 7.98 9.50
C ASP A 37 17.32 6.45 9.48
N ALA A 38 16.32 5.91 10.19
CA ALA A 38 16.03 4.48 10.20
C ALA A 38 15.60 3.95 8.82
N TRP A 39 14.85 4.74 8.05
CA TRP A 39 14.47 4.37 6.69
C TRP A 39 15.64 4.48 5.71
N ILE A 40 16.41 5.57 5.79
CA ILE A 40 17.62 5.78 4.98
C ILE A 40 18.61 4.63 5.18
N GLY A 41 18.85 4.23 6.44
CA GLY A 41 19.73 3.10 6.73
C GLY A 41 19.26 1.76 6.13
N GLN A 42 17.95 1.55 5.91
CA GLN A 42 17.46 0.37 5.21
C GLN A 42 17.63 0.47 3.69
N VAL A 43 17.52 1.67 3.12
CA VAL A 43 17.84 1.92 1.71
C VAL A 43 19.33 1.68 1.43
N GLU A 44 20.21 2.13 2.32
CA GLU A 44 21.67 1.89 2.22
C GLU A 44 22.00 0.39 2.33
N GLN A 45 21.34 -0.35 3.23
CA GLN A 45 21.51 -1.80 3.35
C GLN A 45 21.03 -2.53 2.08
N PHE A 46 19.91 -2.09 1.49
CA PHE A 46 19.44 -2.60 0.22
C PHE A 46 20.47 -2.34 -0.89
N ASP A 47 21.00 -1.12 -1.00
CA ASP A 47 22.02 -0.76 -2.00
C ASP A 47 23.28 -1.64 -1.87
N ALA A 48 23.82 -1.78 -0.65
CA ALA A 48 24.97 -2.64 -0.39
C ALA A 48 24.70 -4.11 -0.74
N GLY A 49 23.49 -4.58 -0.44
CA GLY A 49 23.02 -5.93 -0.77
C GLY A 49 22.89 -6.17 -2.27
N LEU A 50 22.26 -5.24 -2.98
CA LEU A 50 22.11 -5.26 -4.43
C LEU A 50 23.48 -5.22 -5.11
N SER A 51 24.38 -4.34 -4.66
CA SER A 51 25.75 -4.24 -5.12
C SER A 51 26.52 -5.56 -4.98
N THR A 52 26.31 -6.27 -3.87
CA THR A 52 26.89 -7.61 -3.63
C THR A 52 26.28 -8.68 -4.54
N LEU A 53 24.96 -8.64 -4.75
CA LEU A 53 24.28 -9.54 -5.68
C LEU A 53 24.84 -9.39 -7.10
N LEU A 54 24.87 -8.15 -7.62
CA LEU A 54 25.29 -7.85 -8.99
C LEU A 54 26.73 -8.30 -9.26
N ARG A 55 27.68 -8.03 -8.34
CA ARG A 55 29.07 -8.52 -8.45
C ARG A 55 29.18 -10.05 -8.46
N GLY A 56 28.22 -10.73 -7.85
CA GLY A 56 28.22 -12.18 -7.71
C GLY A 56 27.50 -12.94 -8.81
N LEU A 57 26.81 -12.25 -9.74
CA LEU A 57 25.99 -12.90 -10.76
C LEU A 57 26.82 -13.78 -11.71
N PRO A 58 26.35 -14.99 -12.05
CA PRO A 58 26.90 -15.75 -13.16
C PRO A 58 26.76 -15.01 -14.49
N GLY A 59 27.66 -15.26 -15.44
CA GLY A 59 27.55 -14.72 -16.80
C GLY A 59 26.24 -15.15 -17.47
N GLY A 60 25.63 -14.22 -18.23
CA GLY A 60 24.37 -14.47 -18.94
C GLY A 60 23.10 -14.27 -18.09
N VAL A 61 23.23 -14.00 -16.79
CA VAL A 61 22.08 -13.65 -15.94
C VAL A 61 21.72 -12.17 -16.12
N ARG A 62 20.43 -11.88 -16.27
CA ARG A 62 19.87 -10.54 -16.26
C ARG A 62 19.14 -10.30 -14.93
N THR A 63 19.24 -9.09 -14.39
CA THR A 63 18.49 -8.70 -13.20
C THR A 63 17.47 -7.65 -13.56
N VAL A 64 16.24 -7.83 -13.10
CA VAL A 64 15.18 -6.81 -13.15
C VAL A 64 14.85 -6.43 -11.71
N LEU A 65 14.96 -5.14 -11.41
CA LEU A 65 14.57 -4.57 -10.13
C LEU A 65 13.23 -3.84 -10.30
N THR A 66 12.31 -4.13 -9.39
CA THR A 66 11.02 -3.44 -9.28
C THR A 66 10.61 -3.28 -7.82
N ALA A 67 9.61 -2.44 -7.59
CA ALA A 67 8.81 -2.43 -6.37
C ALA A 67 7.36 -2.79 -6.71
N ASP A 68 6.55 -3.04 -5.69
CA ASP A 68 5.10 -3.18 -5.76
C ASP A 68 4.39 -1.83 -5.54
N HIS A 69 4.93 -0.98 -4.67
CA HIS A 69 4.43 0.37 -4.42
C HIS A 69 5.52 1.32 -3.89
N GLY A 70 5.17 2.60 -3.82
CA GLY A 70 5.87 3.63 -3.05
C GLY A 70 5.34 3.75 -1.63
N MET A 71 5.65 4.87 -0.96
CA MET A 71 5.25 5.13 0.42
C MET A 71 5.10 6.65 0.62
N ILE A 72 4.12 7.08 1.42
CA ILE A 72 3.99 8.48 1.83
C ILE A 72 4.07 8.60 3.35
N ASN A 73 4.52 9.77 3.82
CA ASN A 73 4.37 10.14 5.23
C ASN A 73 3.01 10.81 5.42
N VAL A 74 2.18 10.24 6.30
CA VAL A 74 0.81 10.67 6.54
C VAL A 74 0.78 12.04 7.24
N GLU A 75 -0.13 12.90 6.80
CA GLU A 75 -0.47 14.15 7.50
C GLU A 75 -1.60 13.85 8.49
N ARG A 76 -1.27 13.86 9.79
CA ARG A 76 -2.18 13.38 10.85
C ARG A 76 -3.48 14.17 10.93
N ASP A 77 -3.42 15.48 10.76
CA ASP A 77 -4.60 16.35 10.78
C ASP A 77 -5.52 16.13 9.58
N SER A 78 -5.03 15.43 8.56
CA SER A 78 -5.77 15.02 7.36
C SER A 78 -6.30 13.57 7.46
N ILE A 79 -6.17 12.90 8.61
CA ILE A 79 -6.80 11.59 8.86
C ILE A 79 -8.22 11.80 9.37
N VAL A 80 -9.18 11.13 8.74
CA VAL A 80 -10.57 11.10 9.20
C VAL A 80 -10.86 9.77 9.89
N ASP A 81 -11.22 9.84 11.18
CA ASP A 81 -11.69 8.67 11.93
C ASP A 81 -13.21 8.52 11.80
N VAL A 82 -13.64 7.40 11.21
CA VAL A 82 -15.05 7.04 11.03
C VAL A 82 -15.77 6.92 12.38
N ALA A 83 -15.09 6.46 13.43
CA ALA A 83 -15.69 6.33 14.75
C ALA A 83 -16.16 7.68 15.32
N ALA A 84 -15.38 8.73 15.03
CA ALA A 84 -15.57 10.10 15.49
C ALA A 84 -16.37 10.98 14.51
N THR A 85 -16.70 10.47 13.31
CA THR A 85 -17.37 11.23 12.24
C THR A 85 -18.76 10.65 11.97
N PRO A 86 -19.84 11.19 12.57
CA PRO A 86 -21.19 10.61 12.45
C PRO A 86 -21.65 10.38 11.01
N ALA A 87 -21.38 11.32 10.11
CA ALA A 87 -21.74 11.22 8.70
C ALA A 87 -21.09 10.03 7.98
N LEU A 88 -19.86 9.65 8.37
CA LEU A 88 -19.18 8.48 7.80
C LEU A 88 -19.56 7.17 8.51
N ARG A 89 -20.08 7.26 9.74
CA ARG A 89 -20.43 6.09 10.57
C ARG A 89 -21.83 5.55 10.28
N GLU A 90 -22.77 6.43 10.00
CA GLU A 90 -24.17 6.08 9.83
C GLU A 90 -24.36 5.15 8.63
N GLY A 91 -25.12 4.06 8.81
CA GLY A 91 -25.36 3.05 7.78
C GLY A 91 -24.14 2.22 7.38
N VAL A 92 -22.97 2.41 8.02
CA VAL A 92 -21.76 1.60 7.77
C VAL A 92 -21.70 0.44 8.77
N ARG A 93 -21.57 -0.78 8.24
CA ARG A 93 -21.43 -2.02 9.02
C ARG A 93 -19.99 -2.21 9.50
N ILE A 94 -19.02 -2.09 8.58
CA ILE A 94 -17.59 -2.22 8.88
C ILE A 94 -16.77 -1.46 7.84
N VAL A 95 -15.67 -0.87 8.29
CA VAL A 95 -14.58 -0.42 7.42
C VAL A 95 -13.42 -1.40 7.54
N ALA A 96 -12.99 -1.92 6.40
CA ALA A 96 -11.83 -2.79 6.23
C ALA A 96 -10.79 -2.11 5.32
N GLY A 97 -9.81 -2.86 4.83
CA GLY A 97 -8.72 -2.31 4.03
C GLY A 97 -7.68 -1.61 4.89
N GLU A 98 -7.03 -0.61 4.32
CA GLU A 98 -5.98 0.16 5.00
C GLU A 98 -6.23 1.67 4.90
N THR A 99 -5.38 2.47 5.54
CA THR A 99 -5.66 3.91 5.76
C THR A 99 -5.76 4.70 4.45
N ARG A 100 -5.03 4.26 3.41
CA ARG A 100 -4.99 4.91 2.10
C ARG A 100 -6.07 4.38 1.15
N ALA A 101 -6.48 3.12 1.32
CA ALA A 101 -7.55 2.43 0.59
C ALA A 101 -8.57 1.79 1.54
N ALA A 102 -9.56 2.56 1.99
CA ALA A 102 -10.60 2.07 2.88
C ALA A 102 -11.67 1.30 2.10
N HIS A 103 -12.00 0.11 2.59
CA HIS A 103 -13.04 -0.78 2.06
C HIS A 103 -14.30 -0.60 2.91
N VAL A 104 -15.33 0.04 2.35
CA VAL A 104 -16.54 0.38 3.09
C VAL A 104 -17.61 -0.66 2.81
N HIS A 105 -18.11 -1.29 3.87
CA HIS A 105 -19.28 -2.16 3.80
C HIS A 105 -20.46 -1.49 4.49
N ALA A 106 -21.49 -1.17 3.73
CA ALA A 106 -22.73 -0.64 4.23
C ALA A 106 -23.57 -1.73 4.93
N GLN A 107 -24.52 -1.29 5.74
CA GLN A 107 -25.65 -2.10 6.15
C GLN A 107 -26.54 -2.39 4.91
N GLU A 108 -27.28 -3.49 4.97
CA GLU A 108 -28.15 -3.90 3.87
C GLU A 108 -29.16 -2.79 3.54
N GLY A 109 -29.24 -2.41 2.25
CA GLY A 109 -30.09 -1.32 1.77
C GLY A 109 -29.53 0.10 1.91
N CYS A 110 -28.39 0.30 2.60
CA CYS A 110 -27.85 1.64 2.87
C CYS A 110 -26.74 2.10 1.90
N ALA A 111 -26.31 1.29 0.95
CA ALA A 111 -25.12 1.55 0.12
C ALA A 111 -25.14 2.93 -0.58
N SER A 112 -26.26 3.30 -1.21
CA SER A 112 -26.37 4.57 -1.93
C SER A 112 -26.33 5.80 -1.00
N GLU A 113 -26.94 5.71 0.18
CA GLU A 113 -26.92 6.80 1.17
C GLU A 113 -25.53 6.95 1.81
N VAL A 114 -24.87 5.83 2.10
CA VAL A 114 -23.48 5.81 2.55
C VAL A 114 -22.57 6.43 1.49
N GLU A 115 -22.73 6.07 0.22
CA GLU A 115 -21.96 6.68 -0.87
C GLU A 115 -22.12 8.20 -0.91
N ALA A 116 -23.35 8.70 -0.84
CA ALA A 116 -23.64 10.13 -0.85
C ALA A 116 -22.95 10.86 0.32
N ARG A 117 -23.09 10.34 1.55
CA ARG A 117 -22.46 10.93 2.74
C ARG A 117 -20.93 10.90 2.67
N TRP A 118 -20.35 9.81 2.19
CA TRP A 118 -18.91 9.70 2.04
C TRP A 118 -18.37 10.68 1.00
N ARG A 119 -19.09 10.87 -0.12
CA ARG A 119 -18.74 11.86 -1.15
C ARG A 119 -18.81 13.28 -0.62
N GLU A 120 -19.85 13.61 0.14
CA GLU A 120 -20.00 14.94 0.75
C GLU A 120 -18.91 15.21 1.79
N ALA A 121 -18.67 14.26 2.71
CA ALA A 121 -17.75 14.46 3.82
C ALA A 121 -16.27 14.47 3.40
N LEU A 122 -15.87 13.63 2.45
CA LEU A 122 -14.48 13.56 2.00
C LEU A 122 -14.18 14.53 0.85
N GLY A 123 -15.18 14.87 0.03
CA GLY A 123 -15.02 15.78 -1.11
C GLY A 123 -13.83 15.41 -1.99
N GLU A 124 -12.97 16.38 -2.27
CA GLU A 124 -11.78 16.19 -3.10
C GLU A 124 -10.60 15.49 -2.39
N SER A 125 -10.73 15.12 -1.12
CA SER A 125 -9.66 14.44 -0.39
C SER A 125 -9.53 12.96 -0.74
N ALA A 126 -10.55 12.36 -1.37
CA ALA A 126 -10.57 10.96 -1.77
C ALA A 126 -11.25 10.72 -3.14
N TRP A 127 -10.88 9.65 -3.82
CA TRP A 127 -11.69 9.04 -4.87
C TRP A 127 -12.59 7.98 -4.25
N ILE A 128 -13.89 8.11 -4.45
CA ILE A 128 -14.87 7.10 -4.02
C ILE A 128 -15.31 6.32 -5.24
N VAL A 129 -14.94 5.04 -5.26
CA VAL A 129 -15.22 4.08 -6.31
C VAL A 129 -16.35 3.18 -5.82
N SER A 130 -17.52 3.31 -6.42
CA SER A 130 -18.66 2.45 -6.08
C SER A 130 -18.48 1.05 -6.64
N ARG A 131 -19.23 0.08 -6.10
CA ARG A 131 -19.18 -1.32 -6.53
C ARG A 131 -19.27 -1.54 -8.05
N SER A 132 -20.10 -0.77 -8.76
CA SER A 132 -20.22 -0.88 -10.22
C SER A 132 -19.03 -0.32 -10.98
N GLN A 133 -18.24 0.55 -10.36
CA GLN A 133 -17.04 1.17 -10.93
C GLN A 133 -15.76 0.36 -10.64
N MET A 134 -15.76 -0.48 -9.59
CA MET A 134 -14.58 -1.25 -9.16
C MET A 134 -13.92 -2.08 -10.27
N PRO A 135 -14.65 -2.78 -11.17
CA PRO A 135 -14.01 -3.61 -12.20
C PRO A 135 -13.08 -2.82 -13.12
N ALA A 136 -13.36 -1.54 -13.37
CA ALA A 136 -12.52 -0.67 -14.18
C ALA A 136 -11.15 -0.38 -13.52
N LEU A 137 -11.04 -0.54 -12.21
CA LEU A 137 -9.82 -0.29 -11.44
C LEU A 137 -9.07 -1.57 -11.07
N ILE A 138 -9.78 -2.56 -10.53
CA ILE A 138 -9.15 -3.78 -9.97
C ILE A 138 -9.23 -4.98 -10.91
N GLY A 139 -9.87 -4.82 -12.07
CA GLY A 139 -10.17 -5.88 -13.01
C GLY A 139 -11.49 -6.59 -12.73
N GLU A 140 -11.99 -7.30 -13.75
CA GLU A 140 -13.18 -8.15 -13.65
C GLU A 140 -12.93 -9.32 -12.67
N GLY A 141 -13.97 -9.71 -11.93
CA GLY A 141 -13.92 -10.89 -11.07
C GLY A 141 -14.56 -10.69 -9.70
N SER A 142 -14.24 -11.58 -8.77
CA SER A 142 -14.85 -11.60 -7.44
C SER A 142 -14.29 -10.55 -6.47
N GLY A 143 -13.26 -9.78 -6.84
CA GLY A 143 -12.61 -8.80 -5.96
C GLY A 143 -13.59 -7.78 -5.37
N ALA A 144 -14.56 -7.30 -6.17
CA ALA A 144 -15.56 -6.34 -5.71
C ALA A 144 -16.42 -6.88 -4.55
N SER A 145 -16.63 -8.21 -4.46
CA SER A 145 -17.39 -8.79 -3.36
C SER A 145 -16.63 -8.72 -2.02
N ILE A 146 -15.30 -8.76 -2.08
CA ILE A 146 -14.40 -8.68 -0.92
C ILE A 146 -14.24 -7.24 -0.44
N ILE A 147 -14.13 -6.28 -1.37
CA ILE A 147 -13.96 -4.85 -1.05
C ILE A 147 -15.23 -4.22 -0.47
N GLY A 148 -16.41 -4.73 -0.83
CA GLY A 148 -17.68 -4.26 -0.27
C GLY A 148 -18.41 -3.32 -1.21
N ASP A 149 -18.93 -2.21 -0.67
CA ASP A 149 -19.83 -1.30 -1.38
C ASP A 149 -19.05 -0.14 -2.00
N LEU A 150 -18.05 0.38 -1.28
CA LEU A 150 -17.17 1.46 -1.74
C LEU A 150 -15.70 1.11 -1.51
N LEU A 151 -14.87 1.49 -2.48
CA LEU A 151 -13.43 1.60 -2.32
C LEU A 151 -13.08 3.08 -2.26
N VAL A 152 -12.42 3.50 -1.19
CA VAL A 152 -12.13 4.91 -0.91
C VAL A 152 -10.63 5.11 -0.89
N LEU A 153 -10.14 5.80 -1.92
CA LEU A 153 -8.72 5.96 -2.21
C LEU A 153 -8.29 7.40 -1.92
N SER A 154 -7.39 7.60 -0.97
CA SER A 154 -6.97 8.93 -0.52
C SER A 154 -6.11 9.65 -1.57
N ARG A 155 -6.40 10.92 -1.88
CA ARG A 155 -5.71 11.69 -2.94
C ARG A 155 -4.47 12.43 -2.43
N GLY A 156 -4.56 12.96 -1.23
CA GLY A 156 -3.51 13.74 -0.57
C GLY A 156 -2.60 12.87 0.29
N ARG A 157 -2.16 13.41 1.43
CA ARG A 157 -1.38 12.69 2.45
C ARG A 157 -2.20 12.30 3.68
N GLY A 158 -3.51 12.49 3.62
CA GLY A 158 -4.47 12.02 4.62
C GLY A 158 -4.85 10.54 4.46
N GLY A 159 -5.95 10.16 5.09
CA GLY A 159 -6.45 8.79 5.09
C GLY A 159 -7.79 8.66 5.80
N VAL A 160 -8.39 7.47 5.71
CA VAL A 160 -9.59 7.11 6.47
C VAL A 160 -9.28 5.93 7.36
N VAL A 161 -9.62 6.05 8.64
CA VAL A 161 -9.45 4.99 9.64
C VAL A 161 -10.75 4.74 10.37
N ASP A 162 -10.85 3.62 11.07
CA ASP A 162 -11.96 3.32 11.97
C ASP A 162 -11.42 2.78 13.29
N SER A 163 -11.32 3.64 14.29
CA SER A 163 -10.77 3.28 15.62
C SER A 163 -11.62 2.27 16.38
N ARG A 164 -12.82 1.91 15.89
CA ARG A 164 -13.63 0.81 16.45
C ARG A 164 -13.07 -0.57 16.08
N THR A 165 -12.39 -0.69 14.95
CA THR A 165 -11.95 -1.97 14.38
C THR A 165 -10.44 -2.06 14.16
N GLN A 166 -9.77 -0.92 13.98
CA GLN A 166 -8.33 -0.86 13.76
C GLN A 166 -7.58 -0.53 15.06
N SER A 167 -6.39 -1.13 15.24
CA SER A 167 -5.59 -0.87 16.44
C SER A 167 -4.99 0.54 16.43
N ALA A 168 -4.77 1.11 17.62
CA ALA A 168 -4.10 2.39 17.77
C ALA A 168 -2.71 2.40 17.10
N SER A 169 -1.99 1.27 17.14
CA SER A 169 -0.67 1.14 16.48
C SER A 169 -0.76 1.22 14.95
N ALA A 170 -1.79 0.62 14.34
CA ALA A 170 -1.99 0.69 12.89
C ALA A 170 -2.35 2.12 12.45
N ILE A 171 -3.24 2.79 13.19
CA ILE A 171 -3.63 4.18 12.95
C ILE A 171 -2.43 5.13 13.12
N ALA A 172 -1.52 4.81 14.05
CA ALA A 172 -0.36 5.61 14.36
C ALA A 172 0.87 5.35 13.46
N MET A 173 0.76 4.58 12.37
CA MET A 173 1.89 4.42 11.44
C MET A 173 2.21 5.75 10.72
N PRO A 174 3.43 6.30 10.80
CA PRO A 174 3.80 7.53 10.10
C PRO A 174 3.88 7.37 8.59
N GLY A 175 4.37 6.23 8.09
CA GLY A 175 4.40 5.92 6.66
C GLY A 175 3.27 4.97 6.29
N ILE A 176 2.50 5.25 5.24
CA ILE A 176 1.50 4.33 4.69
C ILE A 176 1.48 4.44 3.15
N HIS A 177 0.98 3.39 2.49
CA HIS A 177 0.74 3.31 1.05
C HIS A 177 -0.57 2.57 0.78
N GLY A 178 -1.05 2.59 -0.46
CA GLY A 178 -2.12 1.72 -0.97
C GLY A 178 -3.20 2.47 -1.76
N SER A 179 -3.15 3.81 -1.78
CA SER A 179 -3.92 4.59 -2.75
C SER A 179 -3.19 4.68 -4.11
N VAL A 180 -3.86 5.29 -5.08
CA VAL A 180 -3.41 5.40 -6.47
C VAL A 180 -2.70 6.72 -6.77
N THR A 181 -2.14 7.38 -5.76
CA THR A 181 -1.39 8.63 -5.98
C THR A 181 -0.09 8.36 -6.74
N SER A 182 0.45 9.39 -7.42
CA SER A 182 1.70 9.25 -8.15
C SER A 182 2.87 8.82 -7.27
N THR A 183 2.92 9.26 -6.01
CA THR A 183 3.98 8.88 -5.06
C THR A 183 3.89 7.41 -4.65
N GLU A 184 2.68 6.85 -4.58
CA GLU A 184 2.45 5.44 -4.25
C GLU A 184 2.58 4.52 -5.48
N MET A 185 2.23 4.99 -6.68
CA MET A 185 2.18 4.13 -7.87
C MET A 185 3.43 4.19 -8.76
N ARG A 186 4.26 5.23 -8.68
CA ARG A 186 5.47 5.35 -9.51
C ARG A 186 6.61 4.51 -8.94
N ILE A 187 6.59 3.24 -9.30
CA ILE A 187 7.62 2.26 -8.96
C ILE A 187 8.72 2.19 -10.02
N PRO A 188 9.96 1.83 -9.65
CA PRO A 188 11.00 1.54 -10.63
C PRO A 188 10.68 0.23 -11.36
N VAL A 189 11.00 0.15 -12.65
CA VAL A 189 11.18 -1.10 -13.38
C VAL A 189 12.46 -0.94 -14.19
N VAL A 190 13.57 -1.50 -13.69
CA VAL A 190 14.89 -1.29 -14.28
C VAL A 190 15.62 -2.59 -14.51
N THR A 191 16.23 -2.73 -15.67
CA THR A 191 17.16 -3.82 -15.96
C THR A 191 18.55 -3.42 -15.50
N LEU A 192 19.17 -4.26 -14.68
CA LEU A 192 20.52 -4.08 -14.16
C LEU A 192 21.46 -5.07 -14.86
N SER A 193 22.66 -4.59 -15.18
CA SER A 193 23.72 -5.32 -15.87
C SER A 193 24.99 -5.33 -15.05
#